data_AF-A0A918RGY4-F1
#
_entry.id   AF-A0A918RGY4-F1
#
_cell.length_a   1.000
_cell.length_b   1.000
_cell.length_c   1.000
_cell.angle_alpha   90.00
_cell.angle_beta   90.00
_cell.angle_gamma   90.00
#
_symmetry.space_group_name_H-M   'P 1'
#
loop_
_entity.id
_entity.type
_entity.pdbx_description
1 polymer ?
#
loop_
_entity_poly.entity_id
_entity_poly.type
_entity_poly.pdbx_seq_one_letter_code
_entity_poly.pdbx_strand_id
1 'polypeptide(L)'
;MNIANETLETSIDAAKLTAFVSKAQSAYKLYKTAAMESAANCYLLWHFAASEAAEDFARAWFASQLDDYNAEVDRFNNALPDLEARVAAYLAGDSKDISAEEFAKIEDYLGYSKEDWDKAAKLKAEAREGASPFTVVVKFVFSFARASDASNVSRYAKVLEYIDQHRDQLDSMTEDAIVALLKKAGGFEAALDIARGNDPNAAKTDGGNDTENGNADNEAKRDAKVAAIKKAIDLTEPLDTIDYDAKFARDGYVFMVGHKQNDKVSMIGELDVSANEAKALVLKVDTEALAGLDPMSEFVAKVCEISSLVREGKSSIYTVDGSSSGEKHKVTRAFALCDDERGTHLHVSGRYTDTSAVIVARPAKGINIGQLSEPGRFLMLPTERGSDDNVTKTGKDLIKQLGSIGDRVMFGMEAVDDIDTLIWQVVPNDKPLEDCAIDPRFVWQRMANHKHLPVGIDEFTSKACGTLSKAKVQEVHEDYVCKWAKAKEDEKKTFLPIIVSSDGRTLTFEHDKHKTFTISHGSNLGPVVTVLMRPRDIADLFALLAEQNATDFVLSIDPKGLFHVGWYDKYGEYRVYLPTLNDKGVVKDRCLTTLTPAC
;
A
#
# COMPACT_ATOMS: atom_id res chain seq x y z
N MET A 1 -29.57 9.95 36.87
CA MET A 1 -28.58 10.84 37.51
C MET A 1 -28.46 12.04 36.57
N ASN A 2 -29.11 13.16 36.92
CA ASN A 2 -29.08 14.39 36.12
C ASN A 2 -27.68 15.00 36.25
N ILE A 3 -26.90 15.00 35.18
CA ILE A 3 -25.71 15.82 35.07
C ILE A 3 -26.14 17.13 34.40
N ALA A 4 -25.84 18.22 35.08
CA ALA A 4 -26.28 19.56 34.73
C ALA A 4 -25.69 20.02 33.39
N ASN A 5 -26.55 20.63 32.58
CA ASN A 5 -26.19 21.51 31.47
C ASN A 5 -25.35 22.68 32.01
N GLU A 6 -24.03 22.59 31.94
CA GLU A 6 -23.13 23.75 32.09
C GLU A 6 -22.90 24.38 30.70
N THR A 7 -23.68 25.44 30.44
CA THR A 7 -23.40 26.58 29.55
C THR A 7 -22.56 26.32 28.29
N LEU A 8 -23.20 25.78 27.24
CA LEU A 8 -22.82 26.07 25.85
C LEU A 8 -23.02 27.58 25.60
N GLU A 9 -22.02 28.28 25.06
CA GLU A 9 -22.15 29.68 24.62
C GLU A 9 -23.44 29.86 23.80
N THR A 10 -24.38 30.65 24.31
CA THR A 10 -25.80 30.65 23.91
C THR A 10 -26.15 31.46 22.66
N SER A 11 -25.20 31.73 21.76
CA SER A 11 -25.58 32.07 20.37
C SER A 11 -24.39 31.89 19.44
N ILE A 12 -24.51 30.99 18.47
CA ILE A 12 -23.60 30.97 17.33
C ILE A 12 -24.11 31.93 16.25
N ASP A 13 -23.24 32.82 15.76
CA ASP A 13 -23.56 33.76 14.70
C ASP A 13 -22.77 33.47 13.41
N ALA A 14 -23.17 34.13 12.32
CA ALA A 14 -22.51 33.97 11.02
C ALA A 14 -21.01 34.33 11.06
N ALA A 15 -20.60 35.26 11.94
CA ALA A 15 -19.21 35.66 12.06
C ALA A 15 -18.35 34.52 12.63
N LYS A 16 -18.86 33.82 13.65
CA LYS A 16 -18.19 32.66 14.25
C LYS A 16 -18.14 31.46 13.29
N LEU A 17 -19.22 31.20 12.55
CA LEU A 17 -19.24 30.18 11.50
C LEU A 17 -18.20 30.47 10.40
N THR A 18 -18.14 31.72 9.94
CA THR A 18 -17.14 32.18 8.96
C THR A 18 -15.72 32.08 9.51
N ALA A 19 -15.53 32.35 10.81
CA ALA A 19 -14.24 32.22 11.47
C ALA A 19 -13.75 30.76 11.49
N PHE A 20 -14.64 29.78 11.70
CA PHE A 20 -14.27 28.36 11.61
C PHE A 20 -13.80 27.98 10.20
N VAL A 21 -14.50 28.42 9.15
CA VAL A 21 -14.06 28.20 7.76
C VAL A 21 -12.66 28.82 7.55
N SER A 22 -12.49 30.09 7.91
CA SER A 22 -11.26 30.83 7.68
C SER A 22 -10.06 30.25 8.45
N LYS A 23 -10.27 29.83 9.69
CA LYS A 23 -9.25 29.18 10.52
C LYS A 23 -8.89 27.81 9.96
N ALA A 24 -9.87 26.99 9.59
CA ALA A 24 -9.62 25.68 9.00
C ALA A 24 -8.79 25.79 7.71
N GLN A 25 -9.16 26.71 6.82
CA GLN A 25 -8.41 26.97 5.58
C GLN A 25 -6.99 27.51 5.84
N SER A 26 -6.84 28.42 6.81
CA SER A 26 -5.53 28.98 7.16
C SER A 26 -4.60 27.92 7.75
N ALA A 27 -5.11 27.08 8.65
CA ALA A 27 -4.38 25.96 9.22
C ALA A 27 -4.02 24.91 8.15
N TYR A 28 -4.95 24.61 7.23
CA TYR A 28 -4.69 23.68 6.12
C TYR A 28 -3.51 24.13 5.24
N LYS A 29 -3.39 25.43 4.95
CA LYS A 29 -2.28 26.00 4.16
C LYS A 29 -0.91 25.83 4.83
N LEU A 30 -0.86 25.67 6.16
CA LEU A 30 0.36 25.43 6.92
C LEU A 30 0.79 23.94 6.93
N TYR A 31 0.07 23.05 6.23
CA TYR A 31 0.36 21.62 6.10
C TYR A 31 0.54 20.91 7.47
N LYS A 32 1.51 19.99 7.59
CA LYS A 32 1.63 19.00 8.69
C LYS A 32 1.66 19.59 10.09
N THR A 33 2.07 20.84 10.25
CA THR A 33 2.19 21.48 11.57
C THR A 33 0.85 21.91 12.16
N ALA A 34 -0.21 22.05 11.36
CA ALA A 34 -1.53 22.54 11.80
C ALA A 34 -2.72 21.68 11.32
N ALA A 35 -2.48 20.44 10.89
CA ALA A 35 -3.54 19.54 10.40
C ALA A 35 -4.63 19.24 11.46
N MET A 36 -4.27 19.19 12.75
CA MET A 36 -5.22 18.99 13.85
C MET A 36 -6.12 20.22 14.06
N GLU A 37 -5.56 21.44 13.95
CA GLU A 37 -6.32 22.70 14.06
C GLU A 37 -7.28 22.85 12.88
N SER A 38 -6.83 22.47 11.68
CA SER A 38 -7.66 22.39 10.48
C SER A 38 -8.85 21.45 10.66
N ALA A 39 -8.61 20.24 11.16
CA ALA A 39 -9.66 19.26 11.45
C ALA A 39 -10.62 19.74 12.56
N ALA A 40 -10.09 20.34 13.63
CA ALA A 40 -10.87 20.84 14.74
C ALA A 40 -11.86 21.94 14.30
N ASN A 41 -11.39 22.95 13.56
CA ASN A 41 -12.26 24.02 13.09
C ASN A 41 -13.29 23.53 12.04
N CYS A 42 -12.92 22.57 11.19
CA CYS A 42 -13.86 21.94 10.26
C CYS A 42 -14.95 21.14 11.00
N TYR A 43 -14.58 20.40 12.05
CA TYR A 43 -15.53 19.69 12.91
C TYR A 43 -16.46 20.66 13.65
N LEU A 44 -15.94 21.76 14.20
CA LEU A 44 -16.77 22.76 14.88
C LEU A 44 -17.80 23.38 13.94
N LEU A 45 -17.42 23.68 12.69
CA LEU A 45 -18.38 24.15 11.69
C LEU A 45 -19.48 23.12 11.44
N TRP A 46 -19.11 21.85 11.26
CA TRP A 46 -20.08 20.78 11.08
C TRP A 46 -21.02 20.67 12.29
N HIS A 47 -20.44 20.65 13.49
CA HIS A 47 -21.17 20.46 14.73
C HIS A 47 -22.26 21.53 14.89
N PHE A 48 -21.90 22.81 14.70
CA PHE A 48 -22.82 23.90 14.93
C PHE A 48 -23.70 24.29 13.75
N ALA A 49 -23.38 23.90 12.51
CA ALA A 49 -24.10 24.38 11.31
C ALA A 49 -24.53 23.31 10.31
N ALA A 50 -23.96 22.11 10.33
CA ALA A 50 -24.30 21.04 9.38
C ALA A 50 -24.88 19.77 10.04
N SER A 51 -24.72 19.61 11.36
CA SER A 51 -25.26 18.46 12.09
C SER A 51 -26.79 18.55 12.24
N GLU A 52 -27.43 17.40 12.49
CA GLU A 52 -28.88 17.35 12.76
C GLU A 52 -29.28 18.12 14.02
N ALA A 53 -28.34 18.32 14.95
CA ALA A 53 -28.55 19.04 16.20
C ALA A 53 -28.27 20.56 16.09
N ALA A 54 -27.83 21.05 14.94
CA ALA A 54 -27.52 22.46 14.71
C ALA A 54 -28.78 23.35 14.77
N GLU A 55 -28.59 24.61 15.19
CA GLU A 55 -29.67 25.61 15.21
C GLU A 55 -30.16 25.94 13.79
N ASP A 56 -31.45 26.24 13.64
CA ASP A 56 -32.08 26.51 12.34
C ASP A 56 -31.37 27.64 11.57
N PHE A 57 -30.97 28.70 12.27
CA PHE A 57 -30.22 29.80 11.68
C PHE A 57 -28.88 29.33 11.09
N ALA A 58 -28.11 28.54 11.85
CA ALA A 58 -26.80 28.06 11.43
C ALA A 58 -26.91 27.06 10.27
N ARG A 59 -27.94 26.20 10.27
CA ARG A 59 -28.26 25.31 9.14
C ARG A 59 -28.64 26.08 7.88
N ALA A 60 -29.50 27.10 8.02
CA ALA A 60 -29.88 27.95 6.90
C ALA A 60 -28.68 28.72 6.34
N TRP A 61 -27.81 29.22 7.21
CA TRP A 61 -26.55 29.84 6.80
C TRP A 61 -25.67 28.85 6.03
N PHE A 62 -25.44 27.65 6.56
CA PHE A 62 -24.58 26.65 5.91
C PHE A 62 -25.14 26.20 4.55
N ALA A 63 -26.45 25.97 4.47
CA ALA A 63 -27.14 25.66 3.22
C ALA A 63 -26.96 26.78 2.18
N SER A 64 -27.15 28.05 2.58
CA SER A 64 -26.93 29.19 1.68
C SER A 64 -25.48 29.27 1.18
N GLN A 65 -24.49 29.02 2.05
CA GLN A 65 -23.08 29.02 1.63
C GLN A 65 -22.76 27.86 0.68
N LEU A 66 -23.39 26.70 0.90
CA LEU A 66 -23.24 25.54 0.02
C LEU A 66 -23.86 25.78 -1.35
N ASP A 67 -25.03 26.41 -1.39
CA ASP A 67 -25.70 26.80 -2.63
C ASP A 67 -24.86 27.81 -3.42
N ASP A 68 -24.32 28.83 -2.76
CA ASP A 68 -23.42 29.82 -3.37
C ASP A 68 -22.16 29.15 -3.95
N TYR A 69 -21.55 28.23 -3.19
CA TYR A 69 -20.39 27.45 -3.64
C TYR A 69 -20.72 26.58 -4.85
N ASN A 70 -21.83 25.83 -4.82
CA ASN A 70 -22.23 24.98 -5.93
C ASN A 70 -22.62 25.79 -7.17
N ALA A 71 -23.20 26.98 -6.99
CA ALA A 71 -23.47 27.91 -8.09
C ALA A 71 -22.18 28.48 -8.71
N GLU A 72 -21.11 28.69 -7.93
CA GLU A 72 -19.78 29.02 -8.45
C GLU A 72 -19.17 27.89 -9.26
N VAL A 73 -19.31 26.65 -8.79
CA VAL A 73 -18.88 25.45 -9.52
C VAL A 73 -19.62 25.35 -10.86
N ASP A 74 -20.94 25.52 -10.87
CA ASP A 74 -21.74 25.50 -12.09
C ASP A 74 -21.36 26.62 -13.05
N ARG A 75 -21.17 27.85 -12.55
CA ARG A 75 -20.71 28.99 -13.37
C ARG A 75 -19.36 28.69 -14.03
N PHE A 76 -18.42 28.11 -13.28
CA PHE A 76 -17.11 27.74 -13.81
C PHE A 76 -17.21 26.62 -14.87
N ASN A 77 -17.93 25.55 -14.58
CA ASN A 77 -18.08 24.41 -15.49
C ASN A 77 -18.81 24.80 -16.78
N ASN A 78 -19.82 25.66 -16.70
CA ASN A 78 -20.54 26.16 -17.87
C ASN A 78 -19.67 27.09 -18.75
N ALA A 79 -18.68 27.78 -18.16
CA ALA A 79 -17.74 28.63 -18.88
C ALA A 79 -16.55 27.86 -19.49
N LEU A 80 -16.33 26.60 -19.07
CA LEU A 80 -15.18 25.80 -19.47
C LEU A 80 -15.10 25.55 -21.00
N PRO A 81 -16.20 25.20 -21.70
CA PRO A 81 -16.15 25.00 -23.16
C PRO A 81 -15.85 26.28 -23.94
N ASP A 82 -16.33 27.45 -23.47
CA ASP A 82 -15.99 28.75 -24.07
C ASP A 82 -14.50 29.07 -23.88
N LEU A 83 -13.96 28.76 -22.69
CA LEU A 83 -12.54 28.95 -22.39
C LEU A 83 -11.65 28.04 -23.25
N GLU A 84 -12.03 26.77 -23.43
CA GLU A 84 -11.35 25.82 -24.32
C GLU A 84 -11.33 26.34 -25.77
N ALA A 85 -12.47 26.82 -26.27
CA ALA A 85 -12.57 27.39 -27.62
C ALA A 85 -11.68 28.63 -27.80
N ARG A 86 -11.59 29.50 -26.78
CA ARG A 86 -10.75 30.70 -26.80
C ARG A 86 -9.26 30.36 -26.76
N VAL A 87 -8.85 29.38 -25.96
CA VAL A 87 -7.47 28.86 -25.95
C VAL A 87 -7.11 28.27 -27.30
N ALA A 88 -8.00 27.46 -27.90
CA ALA A 88 -7.79 26.87 -29.22
C ALA A 88 -7.65 27.94 -30.32
N ALA A 89 -8.50 28.97 -30.32
CA ALA A 89 -8.44 30.09 -31.26
C ALA A 89 -7.14 30.92 -31.10
N TYR A 90 -6.66 31.08 -29.87
CA TYR A 90 -5.37 31.73 -29.60
C TYR A 90 -4.19 30.90 -30.15
N LEU A 91 -4.17 29.59 -29.89
CA LEU A 91 -3.11 28.68 -30.38
C LEU A 91 -3.11 28.51 -31.90
N ALA A 92 -4.28 28.57 -32.54
CA ALA A 92 -4.42 28.54 -34.00
C ALA A 92 -3.89 29.82 -34.68
N GLY A 93 -3.61 30.88 -33.92
CA GLY A 93 -3.12 32.15 -34.43
C GLY A 93 -4.21 33.07 -34.99
N ASP A 94 -5.48 32.74 -34.76
CA ASP A 94 -6.64 33.53 -35.18
C ASP A 94 -6.85 34.78 -34.30
N SER A 95 -6.13 34.87 -33.17
CA SER A 95 -6.30 35.90 -32.13
C SER A 95 -4.96 36.54 -31.70
N LYS A 96 -4.15 37.04 -32.64
CA LYS A 96 -2.83 37.62 -32.34
C LYS A 96 -2.86 38.94 -31.56
N ASP A 97 -4.02 39.59 -31.44
CA ASP A 97 -4.23 40.84 -30.70
C ASP A 97 -5.26 40.67 -29.56
N ILE A 98 -5.08 39.67 -28.69
CA ILE A 98 -5.89 39.60 -27.46
C ILE A 98 -5.40 40.59 -26.41
N SER A 99 -6.34 41.15 -25.64
CA SER A 99 -6.00 42.06 -24.54
C SER A 99 -5.21 41.35 -23.43
N ALA A 100 -4.45 42.10 -22.62
CA ALA A 100 -3.71 41.53 -21.49
C ALA A 100 -4.63 40.84 -20.45
N GLU A 101 -5.84 41.37 -20.24
CA GLU A 101 -6.84 40.76 -19.37
C GLU A 101 -7.37 39.44 -19.92
N GLU A 102 -7.41 39.32 -21.25
CA GLU A 102 -7.85 38.11 -21.94
C GLU A 102 -6.75 37.05 -21.92
N PHE A 103 -5.51 37.44 -22.17
CA PHE A 103 -4.35 36.55 -22.07
C PHE A 103 -4.23 35.97 -20.65
N ALA A 104 -4.39 36.80 -19.61
CA ALA A 104 -4.33 36.34 -18.21
C ALA A 104 -5.41 35.30 -17.86
N LYS A 105 -6.54 35.26 -18.59
CA LYS A 105 -7.60 34.24 -18.37
C LYS A 105 -7.29 32.90 -19.01
N ILE A 106 -6.52 32.90 -20.10
CA ILE A 106 -6.23 31.70 -20.89
C ILE A 106 -4.81 31.16 -20.65
N GLU A 107 -3.90 31.96 -20.09
CA GLU A 107 -2.48 31.64 -19.86
C GLU A 107 -2.31 30.32 -19.09
N ASP A 108 -3.05 30.13 -18.01
CA ASP A 108 -3.00 28.93 -17.16
C ASP A 108 -3.44 27.64 -17.89
N TYR A 109 -4.05 27.77 -19.06
CA TYR A 109 -4.60 26.66 -19.85
C TYR A 109 -3.82 26.43 -21.16
N LEU A 110 -2.79 27.23 -21.43
CA LEU A 110 -1.91 27.05 -22.59
C LEU A 110 -1.14 25.74 -22.44
N GLY A 111 -1.45 24.77 -23.30
CA GLY A 111 -0.84 23.44 -23.26
C GLY A 111 -1.68 22.37 -22.57
N TYR A 112 -2.91 22.67 -22.15
CA TYR A 112 -3.87 21.64 -21.73
C TYR A 112 -4.15 20.68 -22.87
N SER A 113 -4.00 19.38 -22.60
CA SER A 113 -4.52 18.33 -23.47
C SER A 113 -6.04 18.21 -23.32
N LYS A 114 -6.68 17.44 -24.21
CA LYS A 114 -8.12 17.16 -24.09
C LYS A 114 -8.48 16.52 -22.75
N GLU A 115 -7.63 15.63 -22.23
CA GLU A 115 -7.82 15.05 -20.91
C GLU A 115 -7.69 16.07 -19.77
N ASP A 116 -6.85 17.10 -19.93
CA ASP A 116 -6.67 18.14 -18.90
C ASP A 116 -7.90 19.05 -18.82
N TRP A 117 -8.56 19.31 -19.96
CA TRP A 117 -9.85 20.00 -20.00
C TRP A 117 -10.95 19.19 -19.31
N ASP A 118 -11.04 17.88 -19.60
CA ASP A 118 -11.99 17.00 -18.91
C ASP A 118 -11.75 16.95 -17.39
N LYS A 119 -10.48 17.02 -16.96
CA LYS A 119 -10.09 17.05 -15.54
C LYS A 119 -10.22 18.44 -14.88
N ALA A 120 -10.37 19.50 -15.67
CA ALA A 120 -10.49 20.87 -15.18
C ALA A 120 -11.85 21.14 -14.52
N ALA A 121 -12.88 20.38 -14.92
CA ALA A 121 -14.23 20.48 -14.37
C ALA A 121 -14.22 20.32 -12.84
N LYS A 122 -14.89 21.26 -12.18
CA LYS A 122 -15.05 21.27 -10.72
C LYS A 122 -16.24 20.39 -10.30
N LEU A 123 -16.12 19.78 -9.15
CA LEU A 123 -17.13 18.96 -8.51
C LEU A 123 -17.86 19.76 -7.43
N LYS A 124 -19.17 19.58 -7.37
CA LYS A 124 -20.00 20.15 -6.31
C LYS A 124 -19.67 19.57 -4.94
N ALA A 125 -19.94 20.35 -3.90
CA ALA A 125 -19.85 19.92 -2.52
C ALA A 125 -21.08 19.09 -2.10
N GLU A 126 -21.38 18.05 -2.87
CA GLU A 126 -22.48 17.12 -2.61
C GLU A 126 -21.93 15.79 -2.07
N ALA A 127 -22.69 15.16 -1.17
CA ALA A 127 -22.46 13.80 -0.73
C ALA A 127 -23.11 12.82 -1.72
N ARG A 128 -22.41 11.72 -2.00
CA ARG A 128 -23.06 10.56 -2.64
C ARG A 128 -23.86 9.81 -1.59
N GLU A 129 -24.85 9.03 -2.03
CA GLU A 129 -25.57 8.12 -1.17
C GLU A 129 -24.59 7.17 -0.44
N GLY A 130 -24.74 7.02 0.87
CA GLY A 130 -23.83 6.24 1.73
C GLY A 130 -22.47 6.91 2.04
N ALA A 131 -22.21 8.14 1.59
CA ALA A 131 -21.00 8.87 1.96
C ALA A 131 -21.04 9.33 3.44
N SER A 132 -19.85 9.52 4.02
CA SER A 132 -19.69 10.05 5.37
C SER A 132 -20.46 11.37 5.55
N PRO A 133 -21.13 11.62 6.70
CA PRO A 133 -21.86 12.87 6.96
C PRO A 133 -20.95 14.10 6.96
N PHE A 134 -19.63 13.91 7.09
CA PHE A 134 -18.64 14.97 7.04
C PHE A 134 -18.16 15.30 5.62
N THR A 135 -18.60 14.55 4.60
CA THR A 135 -18.12 14.74 3.21
C THR A 135 -18.44 16.13 2.68
N VAL A 136 -19.66 16.63 2.92
CA VAL A 136 -20.14 17.94 2.42
C VAL A 136 -19.34 19.08 3.04
N VAL A 137 -19.24 19.10 4.36
CA VAL A 137 -18.52 20.16 5.10
C VAL A 137 -17.03 20.17 4.75
N VAL A 138 -16.40 19.01 4.57
CA VAL A 138 -14.98 18.91 4.20
C VAL A 138 -14.75 19.45 2.79
N LYS A 139 -15.61 19.09 1.81
CA LYS A 139 -15.51 19.62 0.44
C LYS A 139 -15.68 21.13 0.41
N PHE A 140 -16.68 21.64 1.11
CA PHE A 140 -16.97 23.07 1.19
C PHE A 140 -15.83 23.85 1.86
N VAL A 141 -15.43 23.46 3.08
CA VAL A 141 -14.44 24.20 3.89
C VAL A 141 -13.09 24.28 3.18
N PHE A 142 -12.61 23.18 2.59
CA PHE A 142 -11.29 23.15 1.96
C PHE A 142 -11.31 23.42 0.45
N SER A 143 -12.49 23.72 -0.11
CA SER A 143 -12.69 23.93 -1.54
C SER A 143 -12.16 22.76 -2.38
N PHE A 144 -12.34 21.52 -1.91
CA PHE A 144 -11.92 20.30 -2.61
C PHE A 144 -12.88 20.01 -3.77
N ALA A 145 -12.66 20.73 -4.86
CA ALA A 145 -13.49 20.74 -6.05
C ALA A 145 -13.00 19.79 -7.14
N ARG A 146 -11.87 19.07 -6.97
CA ARG A 146 -11.33 18.21 -8.04
C ARG A 146 -11.42 16.74 -7.67
N ALA A 147 -11.50 15.87 -8.67
CA ALA A 147 -11.45 14.42 -8.46
C ALA A 147 -10.13 13.98 -7.78
N SER A 148 -9.04 14.70 -8.05
CA SER A 148 -7.73 14.50 -7.39
C SER A 148 -7.77 14.73 -5.87
N ASP A 149 -8.74 15.50 -5.37
CA ASP A 149 -8.85 15.84 -3.96
C ASP A 149 -9.55 14.74 -3.14
N ALA A 150 -10.06 13.69 -3.79
CA ALA A 150 -10.83 12.62 -3.16
C ALA A 150 -10.10 11.98 -1.95
N SER A 151 -8.77 11.82 -2.04
CA SER A 151 -7.96 11.32 -0.94
C SER A 151 -8.00 12.25 0.27
N ASN A 152 -7.92 13.57 0.06
CA ASN A 152 -7.97 14.56 1.15
C ASN A 152 -9.38 14.65 1.74
N VAL A 153 -10.42 14.61 0.91
CA VAL A 153 -11.82 14.55 1.38
C VAL A 153 -12.01 13.36 2.31
N SER A 154 -11.58 12.17 1.90
CA SER A 154 -11.68 10.95 2.71
C SER A 154 -10.88 11.05 4.01
N ARG A 155 -9.64 11.57 3.95
CA ARG A 155 -8.76 11.69 5.11
C ARG A 155 -9.36 12.61 6.17
N TYR A 156 -9.82 13.80 5.80
CA TYR A 156 -10.42 14.73 6.76
C TYR A 156 -11.78 14.23 7.27
N ALA A 157 -12.64 13.67 6.40
CA ALA A 157 -13.92 13.12 6.83
C ALA A 157 -13.74 12.02 7.90
N LYS A 158 -12.75 11.14 7.74
CA LYS A 158 -12.45 10.07 8.72
C LYS A 158 -11.91 10.60 10.06
N VAL A 159 -11.09 11.64 10.05
CA VAL A 159 -10.65 12.28 11.29
C VAL A 159 -11.81 12.98 12.00
N LEU A 160 -12.74 13.58 11.24
CA LEU A 160 -13.98 14.14 11.80
C LEU A 160 -14.88 13.04 12.40
N GLU A 161 -14.99 11.87 11.76
CA GLU A 161 -15.67 10.70 12.35
C GLU A 161 -15.05 10.27 13.68
N TYR A 162 -13.71 10.25 13.77
CA TYR A 162 -13.02 9.95 15.04
C TYR A 162 -13.40 10.92 16.15
N ILE A 163 -13.38 12.22 15.85
CA ILE A 163 -13.74 13.27 16.80
C ILE A 163 -15.19 13.07 17.27
N ASP A 164 -16.10 12.77 16.35
CA ASP A 164 -17.51 12.54 16.67
C ASP A 164 -17.74 11.30 17.53
N GLN A 165 -17.08 10.19 17.20
CA GLN A 165 -17.13 8.94 17.97
C GLN A 165 -16.61 9.09 19.40
N HIS A 166 -15.69 10.03 19.62
CA HIS A 166 -15.05 10.29 20.92
C HIS A 166 -15.54 11.60 21.53
N ARG A 167 -16.68 12.13 21.08
CA ARG A 167 -17.24 13.40 21.52
C ARG A 167 -17.47 13.45 23.04
N ASP A 168 -17.85 12.34 23.65
CA ASP A 168 -18.07 12.24 25.10
C ASP A 168 -16.77 12.36 25.93
N GLN A 169 -15.59 12.32 25.28
CA GLN A 169 -14.30 12.53 25.91
C GLN A 169 -13.84 13.99 25.88
N LEU A 170 -14.65 14.89 25.31
CA LEU A 170 -14.33 16.31 25.21
C LEU A 170 -14.96 17.07 26.39
N ASP A 171 -14.13 17.75 27.16
CA ASP A 171 -14.58 18.62 28.26
C ASP A 171 -15.32 19.88 27.74
N SER A 172 -15.12 20.24 26.47
CA SER A 172 -15.84 21.34 25.81
C SER A 172 -15.80 21.22 24.28
N MET A 173 -16.77 21.83 23.59
CA MET A 173 -16.78 21.97 22.12
C MET A 173 -15.93 23.16 21.67
N THR A 174 -14.62 23.07 21.89
CA THR A 174 -13.64 24.10 21.52
C THR A 174 -12.52 23.54 20.66
N GLU A 175 -11.83 24.43 19.94
CA GLU A 175 -10.68 24.08 19.09
C GLU A 175 -9.59 23.36 19.90
N ASP A 176 -9.21 23.92 21.05
CA ASP A 176 -8.16 23.37 21.91
C ASP A 176 -8.53 22.00 22.49
N ALA A 177 -9.80 21.79 22.85
CA ALA A 177 -10.26 20.50 23.38
C ALA A 177 -10.19 19.40 22.31
N ILE A 178 -10.61 19.69 21.08
CA ILE A 178 -10.52 18.75 19.96
C ILE A 178 -9.06 18.48 19.58
N VAL A 179 -8.22 19.51 19.56
CA VAL A 179 -6.77 19.34 19.32
C VAL A 179 -6.13 18.49 20.42
N ALA A 180 -6.52 18.67 21.68
CA ALA A 180 -6.05 17.85 22.80
C ALA A 180 -6.47 16.38 22.66
N LEU A 181 -7.72 16.12 22.24
CA LEU A 181 -8.21 14.78 21.92
C LEU A 181 -7.38 14.12 20.81
N LEU A 182 -7.13 14.82 19.70
CA LEU A 182 -6.31 14.31 18.60
C LEU A 182 -4.86 14.07 19.03
N LYS A 183 -4.28 14.93 19.89
CA LYS A 183 -2.95 14.72 20.46
C LYS A 183 -2.90 13.48 21.34
N LYS A 184 -3.93 13.24 22.16
CA LYS A 184 -4.06 12.03 23.00
C LYS A 184 -4.11 10.76 22.15
N ALA A 185 -4.72 10.83 20.96
CA ALA A 185 -4.74 9.74 19.98
C ALA A 185 -3.38 9.48 19.30
N GLY A 186 -2.38 10.34 19.49
CA GLY A 186 -1.08 10.27 18.79
C GLY A 186 -0.95 11.20 17.58
N GLY A 187 -1.90 12.12 17.39
CA GLY A 187 -1.92 13.11 16.32
C GLY A 187 -2.90 12.77 15.19
N PHE A 188 -2.94 13.64 14.16
CA PHE A 188 -3.89 13.54 13.05
C PHE A 188 -3.87 12.17 12.34
N GLU A 189 -2.69 11.64 11.99
CA GLU A 189 -2.59 10.35 11.29
C GLU A 189 -3.00 9.18 12.19
N ALA A 190 -2.67 9.23 13.49
CA ALA A 190 -3.04 8.17 14.41
C ALA A 190 -4.56 8.12 14.65
N ALA A 191 -5.21 9.28 14.78
CA ALA A 191 -6.67 9.38 14.81
C ALA A 191 -7.32 8.85 13.51
N LEU A 192 -6.73 9.15 12.36
CA LEU A 192 -7.17 8.62 11.06
C LEU A 192 -7.08 7.09 11.00
N ASP A 193 -5.98 6.51 11.49
CA ASP A 193 -5.78 5.07 11.51
C ASP A 193 -6.75 4.37 12.48
N ILE A 194 -6.99 4.94 13.65
CA ILE A 194 -8.00 4.45 14.61
C ILE A 194 -9.40 4.50 13.97
N ALA A 195 -9.77 5.62 13.32
CA ALA A 195 -11.06 5.77 12.62
C ALA A 195 -11.27 4.74 11.50
N ARG A 196 -10.16 4.22 10.93
CA ARG A 196 -10.16 3.18 9.90
C ARG A 196 -10.22 1.76 10.49
N GLY A 197 -10.24 1.62 11.82
CA GLY A 197 -10.26 0.34 12.52
C GLY A 197 -8.88 -0.26 12.75
N ASN A 198 -7.80 0.51 12.57
CA ASN A 198 -6.42 0.07 12.76
C ASN A 198 -5.87 0.52 14.12
N ASP A 199 -6.67 0.47 15.19
CA ASP A 199 -6.25 0.92 16.52
C ASP A 199 -5.20 -0.05 17.13
N PRO A 200 -3.94 0.38 17.34
CA PRO A 200 -2.92 -0.46 17.97
C PRO A 200 -3.18 -0.76 19.45
N ASN A 201 -4.15 -0.10 20.10
CA ASN A 201 -4.49 -0.25 21.51
C ASN A 201 -5.83 -0.96 21.77
N ALA A 202 -6.57 -1.39 20.74
CA ALA A 202 -7.86 -2.08 20.90
C ALA A 202 -7.78 -3.45 21.64
N ALA A 203 -6.57 -3.93 21.96
CA ALA A 203 -6.33 -5.09 22.81
C ALA A 203 -6.32 -4.79 24.34
N LYS A 204 -6.51 -3.53 24.77
CA LYS A 204 -6.43 -3.13 26.18
C LYS A 204 -7.71 -2.48 26.70
N THR A 205 -8.82 -3.20 26.70
CA THR A 205 -9.92 -2.92 27.62
C THR A 205 -10.65 -4.19 27.99
N ASP A 206 -10.10 -4.91 28.97
CA ASP A 206 -10.93 -5.37 30.09
C ASP A 206 -10.05 -5.55 31.32
N GLY A 207 -10.55 -5.06 32.46
CA GLY A 207 -9.77 -4.77 33.65
C GLY A 207 -9.13 -5.97 34.32
N GLY A 208 -7.89 -5.78 34.76
CA GLY A 208 -7.17 -6.67 35.67
C GLY A 208 -5.75 -6.20 35.84
N ASN A 209 -5.47 -5.52 36.95
CA ASN A 209 -4.11 -5.27 37.43
C ASN A 209 -3.36 -6.60 37.47
N ASP A 210 -2.30 -6.75 36.68
CA ASP A 210 -1.00 -7.19 37.18
C ASP A 210 0.08 -7.01 36.11
N THR A 211 1.21 -6.56 36.62
CA THR A 211 2.47 -6.21 35.98
C THR A 211 3.12 -7.39 35.23
N GLU A 212 3.81 -7.05 34.13
CA GLU A 212 4.99 -7.76 33.57
C GLU A 212 4.84 -9.26 33.23
N ASN A 213 4.46 -9.56 31.97
CA ASN A 213 4.94 -10.69 31.11
C ASN A 213 3.98 -10.98 29.92
N GLY A 214 3.57 -9.95 29.16
CA GLY A 214 2.39 -10.03 28.28
C GLY A 214 2.56 -10.55 26.85
N ASN A 215 3.77 -10.81 26.34
CA ASN A 215 3.93 -11.16 24.92
C ASN A 215 3.86 -12.67 24.63
N ALA A 216 4.49 -13.52 25.44
CA ALA A 216 4.52 -14.96 25.16
C ALA A 216 3.19 -15.67 25.48
N ASP A 217 2.46 -15.18 26.48
CA ASP A 217 1.27 -15.86 27.01
C ASP A 217 0.00 -15.58 26.18
N ASN A 218 -0.01 -14.50 25.40
CA ASN A 218 -1.11 -14.15 24.49
C ASN A 218 -1.03 -14.87 23.14
N GLU A 219 0.19 -15.08 22.62
CA GLU A 219 0.41 -15.84 21.39
C GLU A 219 0.08 -17.32 21.62
N ALA A 220 0.52 -17.90 22.74
CA ALA A 220 0.17 -19.25 23.16
C ALA A 220 -1.34 -19.44 23.39
N LYS A 221 -2.05 -18.44 23.93
CA LYS A 221 -3.51 -18.50 24.12
C LYS A 221 -4.28 -18.31 22.81
N ARG A 222 -3.79 -17.46 21.90
CA ARG A 222 -4.36 -17.31 20.55
C ARG A 222 -4.18 -18.60 19.77
N ASP A 223 -2.99 -19.17 19.78
CA ASP A 223 -2.67 -20.41 19.06
C ASP A 223 -3.43 -21.61 19.66
N ALA A 224 -3.61 -21.66 20.99
CA ALA A 224 -4.46 -22.66 21.62
C ALA A 224 -5.95 -22.49 21.26
N LYS A 225 -6.43 -21.26 21.13
CA LYS A 225 -7.83 -20.97 20.75
C LYS A 225 -8.07 -21.23 19.27
N VAL A 226 -7.14 -20.86 18.40
CA VAL A 226 -7.16 -21.16 16.96
C VAL A 226 -7.04 -22.67 16.73
N ALA A 227 -6.16 -23.38 17.45
CA ALA A 227 -6.07 -24.83 17.39
C ALA A 227 -7.33 -25.52 17.91
N ALA A 228 -7.98 -24.98 18.95
CA ALA A 228 -9.26 -25.48 19.45
C ALA A 228 -10.41 -25.24 18.45
N ILE A 229 -10.43 -24.10 17.77
CA ILE A 229 -11.40 -23.77 16.72
C ILE A 229 -11.17 -24.66 15.49
N LYS A 230 -9.93 -24.80 15.00
CA LYS A 230 -9.58 -25.70 13.89
C LYS A 230 -9.94 -27.14 14.21
N LYS A 231 -9.58 -27.63 15.39
CA LYS A 231 -9.95 -28.97 15.84
C LYS A 231 -11.47 -29.13 15.98
N ALA A 232 -12.20 -28.09 16.40
CA ALA A 232 -13.67 -28.12 16.44
C ALA A 232 -14.27 -28.13 15.02
N ILE A 233 -13.70 -27.41 14.07
CA ILE A 233 -14.12 -27.40 12.66
C ILE A 233 -13.81 -28.75 12.00
N ASP A 234 -12.58 -29.25 12.15
CA ASP A 234 -12.11 -30.51 11.54
C ASP A 234 -12.79 -31.76 12.11
N LEU A 235 -13.29 -31.70 13.36
CA LEU A 235 -14.03 -32.80 13.99
C LEU A 235 -15.55 -32.70 13.80
N THR A 236 -16.04 -31.63 13.19
CA THR A 236 -17.47 -31.44 12.97
C THR A 236 -17.80 -31.79 11.53
N GLU A 237 -18.47 -32.92 11.30
CA GLU A 237 -19.18 -33.14 10.05
C GLU A 237 -20.18 -31.98 9.86
N PRO A 238 -20.30 -31.41 8.64
CA PRO A 238 -21.31 -30.40 8.36
C PRO A 238 -22.67 -30.86 8.90
N LEU A 239 -23.19 -30.14 9.88
CA LEU A 239 -24.43 -30.55 10.57
C LEU A 239 -25.62 -30.62 9.61
N ASP A 240 -25.60 -29.82 8.54
CA ASP A 240 -26.58 -29.87 7.47
C ASP A 240 -26.05 -29.13 6.23
N THR A 241 -26.62 -29.43 5.06
CA THR A 241 -26.52 -28.55 3.89
C THR A 241 -27.76 -27.66 3.91
N ILE A 242 -27.59 -26.35 4.10
CA ILE A 242 -28.75 -25.44 4.05
C ILE A 242 -29.10 -25.24 2.59
N ASP A 243 -30.19 -25.86 2.13
CA ASP A 243 -30.77 -25.63 0.81
C ASP A 243 -31.34 -24.19 0.79
N TYR A 244 -30.52 -23.25 0.29
CA TYR A 244 -30.76 -21.81 0.35
C TYR A 244 -30.61 -21.21 -1.05
N ASP A 245 -31.72 -20.79 -1.65
CA ASP A 245 -31.74 -20.03 -2.90
C ASP A 245 -31.22 -18.60 -2.65
N ALA A 246 -29.90 -18.41 -2.79
CA ALA A 246 -29.26 -17.12 -2.61
C ALA A 246 -29.79 -16.07 -3.60
N LYS A 247 -30.13 -14.89 -3.10
CA LYS A 247 -30.72 -13.78 -3.87
C LYS A 247 -29.67 -12.77 -4.33
N PHE A 248 -28.59 -12.62 -3.57
CA PHE A 248 -27.51 -11.67 -3.80
C PHE A 248 -26.14 -12.38 -3.92
N ALA A 249 -26.14 -13.64 -4.39
CA ALA A 249 -24.91 -14.35 -4.68
C ALA A 249 -24.04 -13.54 -5.66
N ARG A 250 -22.79 -13.28 -5.27
CA ARG A 250 -21.82 -12.61 -6.13
C ARG A 250 -20.51 -13.37 -6.08
N ASP A 251 -20.04 -13.75 -7.27
CA ASP A 251 -18.78 -14.46 -7.47
C ASP A 251 -18.65 -15.70 -6.56
N GLY A 252 -19.72 -16.51 -6.46
CA GLY A 252 -19.79 -17.75 -5.66
C GLY A 252 -19.91 -17.58 -4.15
N TYR A 253 -19.95 -16.34 -3.64
CA TYR A 253 -20.08 -16.07 -2.21
C TYR A 253 -21.47 -15.50 -1.86
N VAL A 254 -21.95 -15.86 -0.67
CA VAL A 254 -23.21 -15.40 -0.08
C VAL A 254 -22.92 -14.89 1.33
N PHE A 255 -23.16 -13.60 1.58
CA PHE A 255 -22.93 -13.01 2.90
C PHE A 255 -24.17 -13.14 3.76
N MET A 256 -24.15 -14.11 4.67
CA MET A 256 -25.29 -14.41 5.52
C MET A 256 -25.15 -13.76 6.90
N VAL A 257 -26.23 -13.16 7.41
CA VAL A 257 -26.29 -12.62 8.77
C VAL A 257 -26.77 -13.70 9.73
N GLY A 258 -25.88 -14.16 10.60
CA GLY A 258 -26.23 -14.99 11.74
C GLY A 258 -26.52 -14.13 12.98
N HIS A 259 -27.68 -14.32 13.61
CA HIS A 259 -27.99 -13.74 14.91
C HIS A 259 -28.02 -14.84 15.96
N LYS A 260 -27.14 -14.71 16.96
CA LYS A 260 -27.12 -15.63 18.09
C LYS A 260 -28.37 -15.42 18.94
N GLN A 261 -29.20 -16.44 19.05
CA GLN A 261 -30.32 -16.52 19.99
C GLN A 261 -30.13 -17.71 20.90
N ASN A 262 -29.91 -17.45 22.19
CA ASN A 262 -29.52 -18.45 23.19
C ASN A 262 -28.25 -19.20 22.73
N ASP A 263 -28.27 -20.54 22.74
CA ASP A 263 -27.17 -21.40 22.31
C ASP A 263 -27.22 -21.76 20.81
N LYS A 264 -28.01 -21.04 20.01
CA LYS A 264 -28.16 -21.28 18.56
C LYS A 264 -27.89 -20.01 17.77
N VAL A 265 -27.52 -20.16 16.50
CA VAL A 265 -27.44 -19.06 15.53
C VAL A 265 -28.63 -19.19 14.58
N SER A 266 -29.45 -18.15 14.53
CA SER A 266 -30.51 -18.02 13.53
C SER A 266 -29.97 -17.27 12.33
N MET A 267 -30.02 -17.86 11.15
CA MET A 267 -29.72 -17.14 9.92
C MET A 267 -30.89 -16.20 9.62
N ILE A 268 -30.64 -14.89 9.69
CA ILE A 268 -31.67 -13.85 9.54
C ILE A 268 -31.92 -13.56 8.06
N GLY A 269 -30.88 -13.65 7.23
CA GLY A 269 -30.99 -13.36 5.80
C GLY A 269 -29.63 -13.07 5.19
N GLU A 270 -29.69 -12.58 3.95
CA GLU A 270 -28.54 -12.23 3.14
C GLU A 270 -28.34 -10.72 3.14
N LEU A 271 -27.08 -10.27 3.13
CA LEU A 271 -26.73 -8.87 2.88
C LEU A 271 -26.43 -8.67 1.40
N ASP A 272 -27.12 -7.72 0.76
CA ASP A 272 -26.69 -7.18 -0.53
C ASP A 272 -25.51 -6.24 -0.30
N VAL A 273 -24.31 -6.79 -0.32
CA VAL A 273 -23.06 -6.03 -0.12
C VAL A 273 -22.43 -5.68 -1.47
N SER A 274 -21.95 -4.46 -1.57
CA SER A 274 -21.11 -4.06 -2.71
C SER A 274 -19.75 -4.77 -2.65
N ALA A 275 -19.03 -4.86 -3.78
CA ALA A 275 -17.70 -5.50 -3.83
C ALA A 275 -16.69 -4.88 -2.84
N ASN A 276 -16.79 -3.58 -2.57
CA ASN A 276 -15.93 -2.90 -1.60
C ASN A 276 -16.28 -3.27 -0.14
N GLU A 277 -17.58 -3.45 0.15
CA GLU A 277 -18.04 -3.87 1.48
C GLU A 277 -17.76 -5.36 1.72
N ALA A 278 -17.94 -6.20 0.71
CA ALA A 278 -17.52 -7.60 0.72
C ALA A 278 -16.03 -7.72 1.06
N LYS A 279 -15.17 -6.97 0.36
CA LYS A 279 -13.73 -6.89 0.68
C LYS A 279 -13.47 -6.46 2.12
N ALA A 280 -14.17 -5.44 2.62
CA ALA A 280 -14.01 -4.95 3.99
C ALA A 280 -14.49 -5.96 5.07
N LEU A 281 -15.53 -6.73 4.78
CA LEU A 281 -16.05 -7.78 5.66
C LEU A 281 -15.14 -9.01 5.66
N VAL A 282 -14.62 -9.40 4.49
CA VAL A 282 -13.66 -10.50 4.33
C VAL A 282 -12.35 -10.21 5.07
N LEU A 283 -11.87 -8.96 5.08
CA LEU A 283 -10.69 -8.55 5.84
C LEU A 283 -10.83 -8.74 7.37
N LYS A 284 -12.05 -8.95 7.88
CA LYS A 284 -12.33 -9.26 9.30
C LYS A 284 -12.41 -10.75 9.59
N VAL A 285 -12.36 -11.60 8.56
CA VAL A 285 -12.41 -13.06 8.67
C VAL A 285 -10.97 -13.60 8.56
N ASP A 286 -10.63 -14.57 9.41
CA ASP A 286 -9.36 -15.28 9.29
C ASP A 286 -9.28 -15.99 7.93
N THR A 287 -8.25 -15.69 7.14
CA THR A 287 -8.09 -16.24 5.78
C THR A 287 -7.90 -17.77 5.80
N GLU A 288 -7.48 -18.33 6.94
CA GLU A 288 -7.45 -19.78 7.14
C GLU A 288 -8.84 -20.40 7.30
N ALA A 289 -9.85 -19.63 7.70
CA ALA A 289 -11.24 -20.07 7.81
C ALA A 289 -12.00 -20.07 6.46
N LEU A 290 -11.46 -19.41 5.43
CA LEU A 290 -12.08 -19.25 4.10
C LEU A 290 -11.62 -20.33 3.10
N ALA A 291 -11.34 -21.56 3.55
CA ALA A 291 -10.79 -22.66 2.74
C ALA A 291 -9.39 -22.40 2.14
N GLY A 292 -8.74 -21.29 2.51
CA GLY A 292 -7.40 -20.91 2.05
C GLY A 292 -7.42 -20.09 0.76
N LEU A 293 -6.45 -19.18 0.64
CA LEU A 293 -6.24 -18.35 -0.54
C LEU A 293 -5.63 -19.18 -1.68
N ASP A 294 -5.91 -18.81 -2.93
CA ASP A 294 -5.31 -19.45 -4.11
C ASP A 294 -3.78 -19.50 -3.99
N PRO A 295 -3.15 -20.69 -3.99
CA PRO A 295 -1.72 -20.83 -3.78
C PRO A 295 -0.85 -20.07 -4.81
N MET A 296 -1.29 -20.00 -6.07
CA MET A 296 -0.57 -19.24 -7.10
C MET A 296 -0.61 -17.74 -6.78
N SER A 297 -1.81 -17.20 -6.53
CA SER A 297 -2.01 -15.79 -6.16
C SER A 297 -1.20 -15.40 -4.92
N GLU A 298 -1.17 -16.22 -3.89
CA GLU A 298 -0.39 -15.94 -2.68
C GLU A 298 1.12 -15.99 -2.90
N PHE A 299 1.60 -16.97 -3.68
CA PHE A 299 3.00 -17.03 -4.06
C PHE A 299 3.40 -15.74 -4.81
N VAL A 300 2.64 -15.33 -5.83
CA VAL A 300 2.94 -14.13 -6.63
C VAL A 300 2.79 -12.86 -5.79
N ALA A 301 1.80 -12.79 -4.90
CA ALA A 301 1.61 -11.65 -4.01
C ALA A 301 2.79 -11.45 -3.06
N LYS A 302 3.33 -12.54 -2.49
CA LYS A 302 4.56 -12.50 -1.69
C LYS A 302 5.75 -12.02 -2.51
N VAL A 303 5.91 -12.50 -3.73
CA VAL A 303 6.97 -12.01 -4.62
C VAL A 303 6.81 -10.50 -4.89
N CYS A 304 5.58 -10.02 -5.07
CA CYS A 304 5.29 -8.59 -5.22
C CYS A 304 5.65 -7.79 -3.95
N GLU A 305 5.38 -8.32 -2.77
CA GLU A 305 5.76 -7.72 -1.48
C GLU A 305 7.29 -7.64 -1.33
N ILE A 306 8.00 -8.76 -1.52
CA ILE A 306 9.47 -8.86 -1.47
C ILE A 306 10.12 -7.93 -2.50
N SER A 307 9.49 -7.77 -3.66
CA SER A 307 9.99 -6.88 -4.71
C SER A 307 10.05 -5.41 -4.31
N SER A 308 9.40 -5.00 -3.21
CA SER A 308 9.51 -3.64 -2.63
C SER A 308 10.96 -3.23 -2.34
N LEU A 309 11.87 -4.19 -2.14
CA LEU A 309 13.31 -3.97 -1.97
C LEU A 309 14.00 -3.45 -3.25
N VAL A 310 13.37 -3.59 -4.42
CA VAL A 310 13.86 -3.01 -5.68
C VAL A 310 13.49 -1.52 -5.74
N ARG A 311 14.50 -0.65 -5.65
CA ARG A 311 14.35 0.80 -5.70
C ARG A 311 14.07 1.28 -7.14
N GLU A 312 12.99 2.02 -7.31
CA GLU A 312 12.60 2.63 -8.58
C GLU A 312 12.85 4.14 -8.60
N GLY A 313 12.78 4.74 -9.79
CA GLY A 313 12.71 6.20 -9.97
C GLY A 313 14.05 6.93 -10.07
N LYS A 314 15.16 6.28 -9.68
CA LYS A 314 16.52 6.84 -9.87
C LYS A 314 16.82 7.02 -11.35
N SER A 315 17.47 8.13 -11.71
CA SER A 315 17.95 8.33 -13.09
C SER A 315 18.98 7.27 -13.46
N SER A 316 18.76 6.64 -14.61
CA SER A 316 19.59 5.59 -15.19
C SER A 316 20.89 6.15 -15.77
N ILE A 317 21.85 5.25 -15.99
CA ILE A 317 23.02 5.49 -16.85
C ILE A 317 22.66 5.38 -18.35
N TYR A 318 21.52 4.78 -18.69
CA TYR A 318 21.03 4.60 -20.06
C TYR A 318 20.08 5.72 -20.45
N THR A 319 20.14 6.10 -21.72
CA THR A 319 19.29 7.11 -22.35
C THR A 319 18.31 6.49 -23.34
N VAL A 320 17.15 7.13 -23.49
CA VAL A 320 16.04 6.67 -24.34
C VAL A 320 16.47 6.53 -25.80
N ASP A 321 17.24 7.51 -26.28
CA ASP A 321 17.78 7.56 -27.65
C ASP A 321 19.14 6.85 -27.80
N GLY A 322 19.75 6.39 -26.70
CA GLY A 322 21.09 5.82 -26.68
C GLY A 322 22.22 6.83 -26.84
N SER A 323 21.94 8.15 -26.83
CA SER A 323 22.97 9.20 -26.89
C SER A 323 23.45 9.58 -25.49
N SER A 324 24.68 10.10 -25.36
CA SER A 324 25.21 10.50 -24.05
C SER A 324 24.51 11.73 -23.44
N SER A 325 23.76 12.49 -24.24
CA SER A 325 23.04 13.71 -23.85
C SER A 325 21.52 13.54 -23.81
N GLY A 326 20.99 12.36 -24.16
CA GLY A 326 19.56 12.10 -24.23
C GLY A 326 18.87 12.02 -22.88
N GLU A 327 17.53 11.98 -22.91
CA GLU A 327 16.74 11.76 -21.70
C GLU A 327 17.10 10.41 -21.07
N LYS A 328 17.39 10.41 -19.77
CA LYS A 328 17.75 9.21 -19.03
C LYS A 328 16.51 8.41 -18.68
N HIS A 329 16.56 7.09 -18.88
CA HIS A 329 15.56 6.20 -18.32
C HIS A 329 15.49 6.36 -16.80
N LYS A 330 14.36 5.98 -16.20
CA LYS A 330 14.28 5.78 -14.75
C LYS A 330 14.38 4.30 -14.44
N VAL A 331 15.15 3.98 -13.40
CA VAL A 331 15.21 2.61 -12.88
C VAL A 331 13.79 2.16 -12.55
N THR A 332 13.40 1.01 -13.11
CA THR A 332 12.05 0.46 -12.96
C THR A 332 12.17 -1.01 -12.58
N ARG A 333 11.28 -1.48 -11.71
CA ARG A 333 11.22 -2.88 -11.31
C ARG A 333 10.70 -3.72 -12.47
N ALA A 334 11.42 -4.79 -12.80
CA ALA A 334 11.05 -5.74 -13.83
C ALA A 334 10.83 -7.13 -13.23
N PHE A 335 9.75 -7.77 -13.66
CA PHE A 335 9.42 -9.15 -13.33
C PHE A 335 9.76 -10.02 -14.54
N ALA A 336 10.53 -11.07 -14.31
CA ALA A 336 10.93 -12.04 -15.31
C ALA A 336 10.56 -13.45 -14.86
N LEU A 337 10.12 -14.28 -15.81
CA LEU A 337 10.04 -15.72 -15.67
C LEU A 337 11.26 -16.34 -16.31
N CYS A 338 11.93 -17.16 -15.52
CA CYS A 338 13.13 -17.88 -15.90
C CYS A 338 12.89 -19.37 -15.68
N ASP A 339 13.51 -20.22 -16.50
CA ASP A 339 13.49 -21.67 -16.31
C ASP A 339 14.88 -22.15 -15.91
N ASP A 340 14.93 -23.09 -14.96
CA ASP A 340 16.14 -23.83 -14.60
C ASP A 340 15.81 -25.32 -14.39
N GLU A 341 16.79 -26.12 -13.96
CA GLU A 341 16.60 -27.57 -13.73
C GLU A 341 15.50 -27.90 -12.69
N ARG A 342 15.11 -26.92 -11.85
CA ARG A 342 14.07 -27.04 -10.83
C ARG A 342 12.72 -26.50 -11.31
N GLY A 343 12.64 -26.04 -12.55
CA GLY A 343 11.45 -25.52 -13.21
C GLY A 343 11.37 -23.99 -13.24
N THR A 344 10.20 -23.51 -13.67
CA THR A 344 9.96 -22.09 -13.90
C THR A 344 9.85 -21.34 -12.58
N HIS A 345 10.52 -20.18 -12.51
CA HIS A 345 10.63 -19.36 -11.31
C HIS A 345 10.57 -17.87 -11.65
N LEU A 346 10.24 -17.07 -10.63
CA LEU A 346 10.20 -15.61 -10.74
C LEU A 346 11.54 -15.01 -10.37
N HIS A 347 11.99 -14.09 -11.22
CA HIS A 347 13.15 -13.26 -11.00
C HIS A 347 12.74 -11.79 -11.05
N VAL A 348 13.02 -11.03 -10.00
CA VAL A 348 12.63 -9.61 -9.89
C VAL A 348 13.85 -8.76 -9.55
N SER A 349 14.11 -7.73 -10.36
CA SER A 349 15.20 -6.79 -10.11
C SER A 349 14.99 -5.48 -10.89
N GLY A 350 15.89 -4.52 -10.69
CA GLY A 350 15.89 -3.26 -11.40
C GLY A 350 16.28 -3.43 -12.86
N ARG A 351 15.54 -2.75 -13.73
CA ARG A 351 15.84 -2.52 -15.15
C ARG A 351 16.44 -1.13 -15.31
N TYR A 352 17.23 -0.93 -16.36
CA TYR A 352 17.94 0.33 -16.62
C TYR A 352 18.96 0.70 -15.53
N THR A 353 19.58 -0.28 -14.89
CA THR A 353 20.64 -0.09 -13.90
C THR A 353 21.63 -1.23 -14.00
N ASP A 354 22.87 -0.99 -13.58
CA ASP A 354 23.92 -2.00 -13.41
C ASP A 354 23.80 -2.72 -12.07
N THR A 355 23.21 -2.05 -11.08
CA THR A 355 23.14 -2.50 -9.70
C THR A 355 21.72 -2.41 -9.16
N SER A 356 21.24 -3.51 -8.56
CA SER A 356 19.92 -3.62 -7.92
C SER A 356 19.92 -4.75 -6.90
N ALA A 357 18.96 -4.72 -5.96
CA ALA A 357 18.52 -5.96 -5.31
C ALA A 357 18.01 -6.94 -6.37
N VAL A 358 18.30 -8.23 -6.18
CA VAL A 358 17.83 -9.33 -7.03
C VAL A 358 17.04 -10.30 -6.17
N ILE A 359 15.79 -10.56 -6.56
CA ILE A 359 14.89 -11.49 -5.90
C ILE A 359 14.71 -12.69 -6.81
N VAL A 360 14.92 -13.90 -6.29
CA VAL A 360 14.66 -15.15 -6.98
C VAL A 360 13.68 -15.97 -6.14
N ALA A 361 12.51 -16.25 -6.68
CA ALA A 361 11.43 -16.95 -5.99
C ALA A 361 10.95 -18.16 -6.79
N ARG A 362 10.93 -19.33 -6.14
CA ARG A 362 10.49 -20.60 -6.72
C ARG A 362 9.17 -21.04 -6.08
N PRO A 363 8.15 -21.39 -6.87
CA PRO A 363 6.91 -21.88 -6.32
C PRO A 363 7.12 -23.21 -5.59
N ALA A 364 6.35 -23.44 -4.52
CA ALA A 364 6.32 -24.73 -3.86
C ALA A 364 5.72 -25.80 -4.79
N LYS A 365 6.02 -27.07 -4.51
CA LYS A 365 5.51 -28.18 -5.31
C LYS A 365 3.98 -28.15 -5.34
N GLY A 366 3.40 -28.19 -6.54
CA GLY A 366 1.95 -28.16 -6.76
C GLY A 366 1.38 -26.77 -7.07
N ILE A 367 2.18 -25.71 -6.95
CA ILE A 367 1.78 -24.36 -7.36
C ILE A 367 2.27 -24.14 -8.79
N ASN A 368 1.33 -24.07 -9.74
CA ASN A 368 1.64 -23.87 -11.15
C ASN A 368 1.66 -22.38 -11.48
N ILE A 369 2.81 -21.85 -11.93
CA ILE A 369 2.94 -20.47 -12.44
C ILE A 369 3.14 -20.43 -13.96
N GLY A 370 2.85 -21.53 -14.64
CA GLY A 370 3.13 -21.75 -16.06
C GLY A 370 4.49 -22.40 -16.27
N GLN A 371 4.63 -23.10 -17.39
CA GLN A 371 5.89 -23.73 -17.78
C GLN A 371 6.41 -23.09 -19.07
N LEU A 372 7.68 -22.71 -19.07
CA LEU A 372 8.30 -22.21 -20.29
C LEU A 372 8.49 -23.37 -21.27
N SER A 373 7.97 -23.20 -22.49
CA SER A 373 7.91 -24.24 -23.53
C SER A 373 9.29 -24.77 -23.96
N GLU A 374 10.35 -24.01 -23.70
CA GLU A 374 11.72 -24.31 -24.10
C GLU A 374 12.70 -23.96 -22.97
N PRO A 375 13.63 -24.86 -22.60
CA PRO A 375 14.68 -24.55 -21.63
C PRO A 375 15.50 -23.32 -22.04
N GLY A 376 15.85 -22.47 -21.06
CA GLY A 376 16.63 -21.24 -21.31
C GLY A 376 15.82 -20.07 -21.88
N ARG A 377 14.53 -20.27 -22.22
CA ARG A 377 13.65 -19.17 -22.61
C ARG A 377 13.35 -18.32 -21.39
N PHE A 378 13.55 -17.01 -21.48
CA PHE A 378 13.12 -16.06 -20.43
C PHE A 378 12.00 -15.17 -20.96
N LEU A 379 10.99 -14.95 -20.13
CA LEU A 379 9.91 -14.01 -20.40
C LEU A 379 9.95 -12.85 -19.39
N MET A 380 9.43 -11.70 -19.76
CA MET A 380 9.38 -10.51 -18.92
C MET A 380 7.99 -9.86 -19.04
N LEU A 381 7.42 -9.44 -17.92
CA LEU A 381 6.26 -8.57 -17.96
C LEU A 381 6.67 -7.17 -18.42
N PRO A 382 5.84 -6.49 -19.22
CA PRO A 382 6.11 -5.12 -19.60
C PRO A 382 6.27 -4.20 -18.39
N THR A 383 7.30 -3.35 -18.43
CA THR A 383 7.52 -2.31 -17.42
C THR A 383 6.79 -1.02 -17.73
N GLU A 384 6.38 -0.83 -18.98
CA GLU A 384 5.71 0.34 -19.52
C GLU A 384 4.55 -0.12 -20.40
N ARG A 385 3.43 0.62 -20.41
CA ARG A 385 2.32 0.36 -21.34
C ARG A 385 2.69 0.87 -22.73
N GLY A 386 2.38 0.10 -23.76
CA GLY A 386 2.45 0.60 -25.13
C GLY A 386 1.42 1.71 -25.34
N SER A 387 1.71 2.65 -26.24
CA SER A 387 0.80 3.77 -26.57
C SER A 387 -0.58 3.32 -27.05
N ASP A 388 -0.66 2.12 -27.63
CA ASP A 388 -1.88 1.55 -28.22
C ASP A 388 -2.40 0.31 -27.46
N ASP A 389 -1.82 -0.01 -26.30
CA ASP A 389 -2.07 -1.26 -25.60
C ASP A 389 -2.89 -1.06 -24.32
N ASN A 390 -4.22 -1.18 -24.46
CA ASN A 390 -5.16 -1.14 -23.35
C ASN A 390 -5.29 -2.50 -22.63
N VAL A 391 -4.72 -3.56 -23.19
CA VAL A 391 -4.93 -4.95 -22.77
C VAL A 391 -3.78 -5.43 -21.90
N THR A 392 -2.53 -5.18 -22.29
CA THR A 392 -1.38 -5.73 -21.58
C THR A 392 -1.13 -5.02 -20.25
N LYS A 393 -1.27 -5.78 -19.16
CA LYS A 393 -0.96 -5.33 -17.81
C LYS A 393 0.54 -5.35 -17.54
N THR A 394 1.02 -4.32 -16.84
CA THR A 394 2.42 -4.18 -16.45
C THR A 394 2.71 -4.85 -15.10
N GLY A 395 3.98 -4.98 -14.73
CA GLY A 395 4.36 -5.39 -13.37
C GLY A 395 3.77 -4.50 -12.26
N LYS A 396 3.53 -3.21 -12.53
CA LYS A 396 2.85 -2.30 -11.59
C LYS A 396 1.36 -2.64 -11.42
N ASP A 397 0.71 -3.03 -12.51
CA ASP A 397 -0.67 -3.49 -12.47
C ASP A 397 -0.78 -4.80 -11.69
N LEU A 398 0.21 -5.70 -11.80
CA LEU A 398 0.26 -6.96 -11.04
C LEU A 398 0.34 -6.69 -9.52
N ILE A 399 1.26 -5.82 -9.09
CA ILE A 399 1.38 -5.42 -7.69
C ILE A 399 0.08 -4.81 -7.18
N LYS A 400 -0.57 -3.96 -7.97
CA LYS A 400 -1.85 -3.34 -7.60
C LYS A 400 -2.96 -4.39 -7.46
N GLN A 401 -3.04 -5.34 -8.38
CA GLN A 401 -4.05 -6.40 -8.40
C GLN A 401 -3.91 -7.30 -7.17
N LEU A 402 -2.69 -7.66 -6.80
CA LEU A 402 -2.41 -8.59 -5.69
C LEU A 402 -2.17 -7.90 -4.34
N GLY A 403 -2.15 -6.57 -4.29
CA GLY A 403 -1.83 -5.83 -3.07
C GLY A 403 -2.87 -5.92 -1.95
N SER A 404 -4.10 -6.35 -2.26
CA SER A 404 -5.21 -6.45 -1.32
C SER A 404 -5.54 -7.91 -1.02
N ILE A 405 -5.49 -8.31 0.25
CA ILE A 405 -5.93 -9.66 0.69
C ILE A 405 -7.40 -9.87 0.33
N GLY A 406 -8.25 -8.86 0.49
CA GLY A 406 -9.68 -8.95 0.15
C GLY A 406 -9.91 -9.21 -1.33
N ASP A 407 -9.00 -8.78 -2.21
CA ASP A 407 -9.07 -9.05 -3.64
C ASP A 407 -8.71 -10.52 -3.92
N ARG A 408 -7.65 -11.01 -3.27
CA ARG A 408 -7.15 -12.40 -3.42
C ARG A 408 -8.08 -13.46 -2.83
N VAL A 409 -9.05 -13.08 -2.01
CA VAL A 409 -10.14 -13.99 -1.58
C VAL A 409 -11.19 -14.17 -2.68
N MET A 410 -11.36 -13.16 -3.54
CA MET A 410 -12.43 -13.15 -4.55
C MET A 410 -11.99 -13.80 -5.87
N PHE A 411 -10.69 -13.95 -6.10
CA PHE A 411 -10.14 -14.57 -7.31
C PHE A 411 -8.92 -15.45 -7.00
N GLY A 412 -8.66 -16.37 -7.91
CA GLY A 412 -7.38 -17.03 -8.09
C GLY A 412 -6.64 -16.53 -9.33
N MET A 413 -5.50 -17.13 -9.59
CA MET A 413 -4.73 -16.93 -10.80
C MET A 413 -4.46 -18.28 -11.45
N GLU A 414 -4.55 -18.31 -12.77
CA GLU A 414 -4.17 -19.46 -13.57
C GLU A 414 -3.16 -19.07 -14.63
N ALA A 415 -2.23 -19.98 -14.88
CA ALA A 415 -1.27 -19.87 -15.97
C ALA A 415 -1.85 -20.56 -17.21
N VAL A 416 -1.98 -19.79 -18.29
CA VAL A 416 -2.43 -20.26 -19.60
C VAL A 416 -1.22 -20.27 -20.53
N ASP A 417 -0.77 -21.47 -20.85
CA ASP A 417 0.31 -21.69 -21.81
C ASP A 417 -0.26 -21.63 -23.23
N ASP A 418 0.24 -20.71 -24.06
CA ASP A 418 0.05 -20.69 -25.51
C ASP A 418 1.40 -20.91 -26.21
N ILE A 419 1.37 -21.40 -27.46
CA ILE A 419 2.54 -21.86 -28.23
C ILE A 419 3.69 -20.84 -28.19
N ASP A 420 3.37 -19.55 -28.15
CA ASP A 420 4.34 -18.46 -28.12
C ASP A 420 4.25 -17.50 -26.93
N THR A 421 3.29 -17.66 -26.02
CA THR A 421 3.10 -16.74 -24.89
C THR A 421 2.67 -17.46 -23.64
N LEU A 422 3.13 -16.98 -22.49
CA LEU A 422 2.57 -17.35 -21.20
C LEU A 422 1.69 -16.21 -20.73
N ILE A 423 0.48 -16.54 -20.32
CA ILE A 423 -0.48 -15.57 -19.82
C ILE A 423 -0.83 -15.95 -18.39
N TRP A 424 -0.73 -15.02 -17.45
CA TRP A 424 -1.41 -15.20 -16.18
C TRP A 424 -2.76 -14.51 -16.24
N GLN A 425 -3.82 -15.28 -16.02
CA GLN A 425 -5.19 -14.80 -16.02
C GLN A 425 -5.73 -14.80 -14.59
N VAL A 426 -6.40 -13.72 -14.22
CA VAL A 426 -7.17 -13.66 -12.97
C VAL A 426 -8.50 -14.35 -13.19
N VAL A 427 -8.83 -15.30 -12.32
CA VAL A 427 -10.01 -16.17 -12.43
C VAL A 427 -10.85 -15.98 -11.17
N PRO A 428 -12.09 -15.44 -11.26
CA PRO A 428 -13.01 -15.44 -10.12
C PRO A 428 -13.22 -16.86 -9.59
N ASN A 429 -13.25 -17.03 -8.26
CA ASN A 429 -13.24 -18.35 -7.63
C ASN A 429 -14.48 -19.23 -7.95
N ASP A 430 -15.52 -18.66 -8.55
CA ASP A 430 -16.79 -19.31 -8.88
C ASP A 430 -16.97 -19.64 -10.36
N LYS A 431 -15.99 -19.30 -11.21
CA LYS A 431 -16.09 -19.45 -12.66
C LYS A 431 -14.97 -20.32 -13.19
N PRO A 432 -15.26 -21.24 -14.14
CA PRO A 432 -14.20 -21.88 -14.89
C PRO A 432 -13.48 -20.85 -15.76
N LEU A 433 -12.18 -21.09 -16.02
CA LEU A 433 -11.35 -20.22 -16.86
C LEU A 433 -11.98 -19.88 -18.21
N GLU A 434 -12.68 -20.84 -18.81
CA GLU A 434 -13.36 -20.73 -20.11
C GLU A 434 -14.47 -19.66 -20.12
N ASP A 435 -15.12 -19.43 -18.98
CA ASP A 435 -16.21 -18.47 -18.80
C ASP A 435 -15.73 -17.12 -18.26
N CYS A 436 -14.43 -17.01 -17.95
CA CYS A 436 -13.85 -15.78 -17.43
C CYS A 436 -13.69 -14.75 -18.55
N ALA A 437 -14.04 -13.49 -18.23
CA ALA A 437 -13.74 -12.38 -19.12
C ALA A 437 -12.23 -12.36 -19.44
N ILE A 438 -11.91 -11.93 -20.67
CA ILE A 438 -10.53 -11.88 -21.19
C ILE A 438 -9.61 -10.98 -20.34
N ASP A 439 -10.14 -10.12 -19.47
CA ASP A 439 -9.35 -9.21 -18.64
C ASP A 439 -9.64 -9.37 -17.14
N PRO A 440 -8.62 -9.23 -16.26
CA PRO A 440 -7.24 -8.83 -16.56
C PRO A 440 -6.30 -10.01 -16.91
N ARG A 441 -5.49 -9.83 -17.97
CA ARG A 441 -4.40 -10.74 -18.39
C ARG A 441 -3.02 -10.10 -18.26
N PHE A 442 -2.09 -10.85 -17.68
CA PHE A 442 -0.67 -10.51 -17.64
C PHE A 442 0.06 -11.32 -18.71
N VAL A 443 0.25 -10.70 -19.88
CA VAL A 443 0.90 -11.36 -21.03
C VAL A 443 2.41 -11.20 -20.92
N TRP A 444 3.09 -12.33 -20.76
CA TRP A 444 4.54 -12.38 -20.64
C TRP A 444 5.21 -12.32 -22.01
N GLN A 445 6.15 -11.39 -22.18
CA GLN A 445 6.82 -11.14 -23.47
C GLN A 445 8.22 -11.77 -23.50
N ARG A 446 8.67 -12.20 -24.67
CA ARG A 446 10.04 -12.74 -24.82
C ARG A 446 11.06 -11.69 -24.43
N MET A 447 11.95 -12.03 -23.51
CA MET A 447 12.95 -11.10 -22.98
C MET A 447 13.89 -10.55 -24.07
N ALA A 448 14.18 -11.36 -25.10
CA ALA A 448 14.97 -10.96 -26.27
C ALA A 448 14.39 -9.76 -27.05
N ASN A 449 13.10 -9.47 -26.89
CA ASN A 449 12.46 -8.31 -27.54
C ASN A 449 12.79 -6.99 -26.82
N HIS A 450 13.47 -7.03 -25.67
CA HIS A 450 13.77 -5.87 -24.86
C HIS A 450 15.25 -5.50 -24.94
N LYS A 451 15.54 -4.26 -25.36
CA LYS A 451 16.90 -3.72 -25.48
C LYS A 451 17.67 -3.70 -24.14
N HIS A 452 16.97 -3.35 -23.07
CA HIS A 452 17.51 -3.30 -21.71
C HIS A 452 16.86 -4.41 -20.89
N LEU A 453 17.68 -5.18 -20.19
CA LEU A 453 17.26 -6.35 -19.42
C LEU A 453 17.42 -6.07 -17.91
N PRO A 454 16.72 -6.83 -17.05
CA PRO A 454 16.88 -6.73 -15.59
C PRO A 454 18.29 -7.18 -15.15
N VAL A 455 18.71 -6.73 -13.97
CA VAL A 455 19.97 -7.18 -13.33
C VAL A 455 19.84 -8.62 -12.85
N GLY A 456 20.73 -9.53 -13.26
CA GLY A 456 20.87 -10.89 -12.76
C GLY A 456 22.08 -11.07 -11.84
N ILE A 457 22.32 -12.32 -11.44
CA ILE A 457 23.46 -12.72 -10.61
C ILE A 457 24.44 -13.48 -11.50
N ASP A 458 25.72 -13.09 -11.49
CA ASP A 458 26.77 -13.76 -12.26
C ASP A 458 27.33 -14.95 -11.47
N GLU A 459 28.08 -14.64 -10.41
CA GLU A 459 28.61 -15.60 -9.46
C GLU A 459 28.17 -15.24 -8.04
N PHE A 460 27.75 -16.25 -7.28
CA PHE A 460 27.57 -16.15 -5.85
C PHE A 460 28.29 -17.29 -5.14
N THR A 461 29.34 -16.98 -4.38
CA THR A 461 30.10 -17.96 -3.61
C THR A 461 30.09 -17.55 -2.14
N SER A 462 29.12 -18.07 -1.39
CA SER A 462 29.03 -17.83 0.06
C SER A 462 30.32 -18.26 0.78
N LYS A 463 30.86 -17.36 1.60
CA LYS A 463 31.99 -17.62 2.50
C LYS A 463 31.56 -17.73 3.95
N ALA A 464 30.48 -17.06 4.36
CA ALA A 464 29.83 -17.35 5.63
C ALA A 464 28.34 -17.59 5.44
N CYS A 465 27.80 -18.59 6.13
CA CYS A 465 26.40 -18.98 6.08
C CYS A 465 25.90 -19.27 7.49
N GLY A 466 24.75 -18.69 7.86
CA GLY A 466 24.13 -18.87 9.16
C GLY A 466 22.62 -18.84 9.07
N THR A 467 21.96 -19.43 10.06
CA THR A 467 20.49 -19.43 10.14
C THR A 467 20.05 -18.58 11.32
N LEU A 468 19.15 -17.63 11.08
CA LEU A 468 18.49 -16.81 12.10
C LEU A 468 17.04 -17.25 12.24
N SER A 469 16.59 -17.45 13.47
CA SER A 469 15.16 -17.64 13.75
C SER A 469 14.39 -16.33 13.56
N LYS A 470 13.09 -16.42 13.35
CA LYS A 470 12.18 -15.26 13.27
C LYS A 470 12.31 -14.32 14.47
N ALA A 471 12.36 -14.89 15.68
CA ALA A 471 12.56 -14.10 16.90
C ALA A 471 13.86 -13.27 16.86
N LYS A 472 14.93 -13.85 16.31
CA LYS A 472 16.22 -13.13 16.20
C LYS A 472 16.20 -12.07 15.10
N VAL A 473 15.49 -12.33 14.00
CA VAL A 473 15.24 -11.32 12.96
C VAL A 473 14.45 -10.13 13.53
N GLN A 474 13.40 -10.40 14.31
CA GLN A 474 12.61 -9.36 15.00
C GLN A 474 13.47 -8.55 15.97
N GLU A 475 14.31 -9.21 16.77
CA GLU A 475 15.26 -8.55 17.68
C GLU A 475 16.21 -7.62 16.91
N VAL A 476 16.82 -8.09 15.81
CA VAL A 476 17.69 -7.23 14.96
C VAL A 476 16.91 -6.04 14.40
N HIS A 477 15.68 -6.27 13.93
CA HIS A 477 14.83 -5.23 13.40
C HIS A 477 14.50 -4.17 14.45
N GLU A 478 13.92 -4.57 15.58
CA GLU A 478 13.41 -3.67 16.62
C GLU A 478 14.55 -2.97 17.37
N ASP A 479 15.59 -3.70 17.78
CA ASP A 479 16.64 -3.15 18.64
C ASP A 479 17.71 -2.38 17.86
N TYR A 480 17.94 -2.76 16.60
CA TYR A 480 19.02 -2.21 15.80
C TYR A 480 18.50 -1.47 14.56
N VAL A 481 17.93 -2.18 13.57
CA VAL A 481 17.81 -1.64 12.21
C VAL A 481 16.61 -0.74 11.91
N CYS A 482 15.55 -0.78 12.71
CA CYS A 482 14.36 0.07 12.54
C CYS A 482 14.68 1.58 12.62
N LYS A 483 15.79 1.94 13.27
CA LYS A 483 16.26 3.33 13.42
C LYS A 483 16.54 4.01 12.07
N TRP A 484 16.89 3.23 11.04
CA TRP A 484 17.16 3.73 9.70
C TRP A 484 15.95 3.71 8.76
N ALA A 485 14.78 3.22 9.21
CA ALA A 485 13.55 3.20 8.42
C ALA A 485 12.91 4.60 8.24
N LYS A 486 13.35 5.64 8.97
CA LYS A 486 12.75 6.99 8.95
C LYS A 486 13.60 8.07 8.26
N ALA A 487 14.84 7.76 7.86
CA ALA A 487 15.73 8.75 7.27
C ALA A 487 15.36 9.01 5.79
N LYS A 488 14.62 10.10 5.53
CA LYS A 488 14.25 10.53 4.17
C LYS A 488 15.37 11.26 3.41
N GLU A 489 16.48 11.60 4.07
CA GLU A 489 17.57 12.42 3.51
C GLU A 489 18.84 11.64 3.11
N ASP A 490 18.80 10.30 3.17
CA ASP A 490 20.00 9.45 3.10
C ASP A 490 20.69 9.39 1.73
N GLU A 491 20.13 9.99 0.68
CA GLU A 491 20.88 10.14 -0.58
C GLU A 491 21.93 11.26 -0.51
N LYS A 492 21.89 12.16 0.47
CA LYS A 492 22.77 13.35 0.45
C LYS A 492 23.70 13.53 1.66
N LYS A 493 23.42 13.06 2.89
CA LYS A 493 24.33 13.32 4.03
C LYS A 493 24.22 12.32 5.21
N THR A 494 24.87 11.16 5.12
CA THR A 494 25.76 10.56 6.16
C THR A 494 26.27 9.19 5.69
N PHE A 495 27.52 9.18 5.21
CA PHE A 495 28.15 8.14 4.38
C PHE A 495 28.72 6.93 5.17
N LEU A 496 28.15 6.56 6.31
CA LEU A 496 28.70 5.47 7.11
C LEU A 496 27.90 4.19 6.84
N PRO A 497 28.52 3.17 6.21
CA PRO A 497 27.84 1.91 5.91
C PRO A 497 27.57 1.12 7.20
N ILE A 498 26.62 0.19 7.13
CA ILE A 498 26.57 -0.90 8.11
C ILE A 498 27.62 -1.91 7.71
N ILE A 499 28.53 -2.23 8.63
CA ILE A 499 29.49 -3.31 8.51
C ILE A 499 28.78 -4.58 8.96
N VAL A 500 28.63 -5.54 8.05
CA VAL A 500 28.15 -6.89 8.36
C VAL A 500 29.35 -7.82 8.33
N SER A 501 29.68 -8.41 9.47
CA SER A 501 30.85 -9.28 9.61
C SER A 501 30.49 -10.61 10.27
N SER A 502 31.17 -11.67 9.87
CA SER A 502 31.16 -12.95 10.57
C SER A 502 32.59 -13.30 10.98
N ASP A 503 32.78 -13.70 12.22
CA ASP A 503 34.07 -14.22 12.73
C ASP A 503 34.16 -15.76 12.69
N GLY A 504 33.16 -16.40 12.06
CA GLY A 504 32.99 -17.84 12.02
C GLY A 504 32.14 -18.42 13.15
N ARG A 505 31.76 -17.64 14.16
CA ARG A 505 30.83 -18.05 15.24
C ARG A 505 29.76 -17.01 15.52
N THR A 506 30.04 -15.74 15.26
CA THR A 506 29.14 -14.64 15.49
C THR A 506 28.89 -13.91 14.18
N LEU A 507 27.66 -13.41 14.01
CA LEU A 507 27.30 -12.45 12.98
C LEU A 507 27.13 -11.10 13.65
N THR A 508 27.88 -10.10 13.19
CA THR A 508 27.92 -8.77 13.79
C THR A 508 27.45 -7.73 12.78
N PHE A 509 26.60 -6.83 13.25
CA PHE A 509 26.18 -5.62 12.55
C PHE A 509 26.74 -4.42 13.32
N GLU A 510 27.63 -3.68 12.67
CA GLU A 510 28.32 -2.54 13.26
C GLU A 510 28.08 -1.29 12.41
N HIS A 511 28.00 -0.14 13.07
CA HIS A 511 27.92 1.15 12.42
C HIS A 511 28.59 2.17 13.34
N ASP A 512 29.52 2.97 12.83
CA ASP A 512 30.39 3.87 13.61
C ASP A 512 29.70 4.74 14.67
N LYS A 513 28.45 5.16 14.43
CA LYS A 513 27.67 6.03 15.33
C LYS A 513 26.66 5.30 16.22
N HIS A 514 26.50 3.99 16.07
CA HIS A 514 25.50 3.20 16.79
C HIS A 514 26.15 2.00 17.49
N LYS A 515 25.46 1.45 18.48
CA LYS A 515 25.96 0.30 19.22
C LYS A 515 26.05 -0.92 18.31
N THR A 516 27.16 -1.62 18.32
CA THR A 516 27.30 -2.92 17.65
C THR A 516 26.25 -3.91 18.12
N PHE A 517 25.64 -4.63 17.19
CA PHE A 517 24.72 -5.73 17.45
C PHE A 517 25.37 -7.05 17.03
N THR A 518 25.47 -8.00 17.96
CA THR A 518 26.15 -9.28 17.73
C THR A 518 25.22 -10.45 18.02
N ILE A 519 25.21 -11.40 17.09
CA ILE A 519 24.43 -12.62 17.16
C ILE A 519 25.40 -13.78 17.28
N SER A 520 25.34 -14.52 18.39
CA SER A 520 26.10 -15.75 18.54
C SER A 520 25.38 -16.91 17.86
N HIS A 521 26.06 -17.65 17.00
CA HIS A 521 25.60 -18.91 16.45
C HIS A 521 26.26 -20.07 17.18
N GLY A 522 25.47 -21.12 17.45
CA GLY A 522 25.99 -22.36 18.06
C GLY A 522 26.87 -23.19 17.11
N SER A 523 26.80 -22.92 15.81
CA SER A 523 27.53 -23.62 14.75
C SER A 523 28.57 -22.72 14.07
N ASN A 524 29.59 -23.33 13.47
CA ASN A 524 30.57 -22.61 12.65
C ASN A 524 29.89 -22.02 11.40
N LEU A 525 29.99 -20.70 11.23
CA LEU A 525 29.44 -19.95 10.11
C LEU A 525 30.33 -20.01 8.86
N GLY A 526 31.56 -20.47 8.98
CA GLY A 526 32.58 -20.43 7.92
C GLY A 526 33.75 -19.51 8.25
N PRO A 527 34.63 -19.20 7.27
CA PRO A 527 35.71 -18.24 7.45
C PRO A 527 35.24 -16.82 7.81
N VAL A 528 36.16 -16.05 8.39
CA VAL A 528 35.95 -14.63 8.68
C VAL A 528 35.64 -13.87 7.39
N VAL A 529 34.57 -13.09 7.40
CA VAL A 529 34.15 -12.27 6.26
C VAL A 529 33.55 -10.96 6.73
N THR A 530 33.82 -9.89 6.01
CA THR A 530 33.27 -8.56 6.29
C THR A 530 32.80 -7.93 4.99
N VAL A 531 31.58 -7.39 5.00
CA VAL A 531 30.99 -6.63 3.90
C VAL A 531 30.40 -5.32 4.40
N LEU A 532 30.36 -4.33 3.52
CA LEU A 532 29.74 -3.04 3.77
C LEU A 532 28.38 -3.00 3.11
N MET A 533 27.37 -2.49 3.80
CA MET A 533 25.98 -2.46 3.32
C MET A 533 25.40 -1.05 3.47
N ARG A 534 24.46 -0.69 2.60
CA ARG A 534 23.66 0.54 2.80
C ARG A 534 22.75 0.33 4.00
N PRO A 535 22.74 1.24 4.99
CA PRO A 535 21.90 1.10 6.18
C PRO A 535 20.42 0.88 5.85
N ARG A 536 19.91 1.64 4.88
CA ARG A 536 18.53 1.56 4.43
C ARG A 536 18.18 0.21 3.80
N ASP A 537 19.06 -0.37 2.99
CA ASP A 537 18.79 -1.68 2.35
C ASP A 537 18.69 -2.80 3.39
N ILE A 538 19.51 -2.76 4.44
CA ILE A 538 19.43 -3.70 5.57
C ILE A 538 18.17 -3.46 6.40
N ALA A 539 17.83 -2.20 6.68
CA ALA A 539 16.62 -1.87 7.44
C ALA A 539 15.34 -2.34 6.71
N ASP A 540 15.23 -2.04 5.40
CA ASP A 540 14.10 -2.45 4.58
C ASP A 540 14.01 -3.99 4.49
N LEU A 541 15.15 -4.68 4.34
CA LEU A 541 15.19 -6.14 4.33
C LEU A 541 14.71 -6.74 5.65
N PHE A 542 15.24 -6.33 6.79
CA PHE A 542 14.86 -6.92 8.08
C PHE A 542 13.44 -6.56 8.52
N ALA A 543 12.93 -5.39 8.14
CA ALA A 543 11.52 -5.07 8.28
C ALA A 543 10.66 -6.08 7.51
N LEU A 544 11.00 -6.32 6.25
CA LEU A 544 10.30 -7.30 5.42
C LEU A 544 10.40 -8.72 5.99
N LEU A 545 11.59 -9.16 6.42
CA LEU A 545 11.78 -10.50 7.01
C LEU A 545 10.98 -10.69 8.30
N ALA A 546 10.86 -9.65 9.13
CA ALA A 546 10.08 -9.70 10.37
C ALA A 546 8.58 -9.94 10.13
N GLU A 547 8.07 -9.48 8.99
CA GLU A 547 6.67 -9.66 8.55
C GLU A 547 6.42 -11.03 7.89
N GLN A 548 7.47 -11.74 7.46
CA GLN A 548 7.31 -13.03 6.79
C GLN A 548 6.84 -14.15 7.73
N ASN A 549 6.00 -15.04 7.20
CA ASN A 549 5.55 -16.28 7.86
C ASN A 549 6.55 -17.43 7.64
N ALA A 550 7.81 -17.20 8.01
CA ALA A 550 8.87 -18.21 8.01
C ALA A 550 9.47 -18.35 9.42
N THR A 551 9.90 -19.55 9.79
CA THR A 551 10.52 -19.80 11.11
C THR A 551 11.98 -19.39 11.13
N ASP A 552 12.67 -19.60 10.00
CA ASP A 552 14.11 -19.50 9.89
C ASP A 552 14.52 -18.84 8.56
N PHE A 553 15.60 -18.08 8.63
CA PHE A 553 16.18 -17.33 7.53
C PHE A 553 17.65 -17.68 7.38
N VAL A 554 18.06 -18.11 6.20
CA VAL A 554 19.45 -18.46 5.88
C VAL A 554 20.15 -17.23 5.33
N LEU A 555 21.05 -16.66 6.11
CA LEU A 555 21.90 -15.54 5.73
C LEU A 555 23.19 -16.09 5.14
N SER A 556 23.66 -15.48 4.06
CA SER A 556 24.92 -15.85 3.41
C SER A 556 25.66 -14.61 2.92
N ILE A 557 26.98 -14.60 3.10
CA ILE A 557 27.84 -13.46 2.77
C ILE A 557 28.85 -13.89 1.71
N ASP A 558 28.82 -13.21 0.57
CA ASP A 558 29.88 -13.27 -0.44
C ASP A 558 30.71 -11.98 -0.39
N PRO A 559 32.00 -12.03 0.03
CA PRO A 559 32.85 -10.85 0.10
C PRO A 559 33.08 -10.17 -1.26
N LYS A 560 32.85 -10.89 -2.37
CA LYS A 560 33.02 -10.35 -3.72
C LYS A 560 31.96 -9.31 -4.08
N GLY A 561 30.77 -9.34 -3.45
CA GLY A 561 29.75 -8.38 -3.86
C GLY A 561 28.34 -8.52 -3.29
N LEU A 562 27.94 -9.64 -2.69
CA LEU A 562 26.53 -9.90 -2.36
C LEU A 562 26.32 -10.32 -0.91
N PHE A 563 25.24 -9.81 -0.35
CA PHE A 563 24.61 -10.33 0.87
C PHE A 563 23.31 -11.03 0.49
N HIS A 564 23.14 -12.27 0.90
CA HIS A 564 22.01 -13.12 0.54
C HIS A 564 21.18 -13.48 1.78
N VAL A 565 19.87 -13.44 1.65
CA VAL A 565 18.94 -14.05 2.61
C VAL A 565 17.96 -14.94 1.86
N GLY A 566 17.85 -16.20 2.29
CA GLY A 566 16.91 -17.16 1.75
C GLY A 566 16.00 -17.75 2.82
N TRP A 567 14.75 -18.03 2.48
CA TRP A 567 13.79 -18.73 3.34
C TRP A 567 12.79 -19.51 2.49
N TYR A 568 12.01 -20.36 3.14
CA TYR A 568 10.93 -21.10 2.51
C TYR A 568 9.67 -21.05 3.37
N ASP A 569 8.53 -21.14 2.73
CA ASP A 569 7.23 -21.32 3.38
C ASP A 569 6.35 -22.29 2.57
N LYS A 570 5.06 -22.37 2.90
CA LYS A 570 4.12 -23.25 2.20
C LYS A 570 3.86 -22.88 0.73
N TYR A 571 4.20 -21.66 0.31
CA TYR A 571 3.96 -21.16 -1.05
C TYR A 571 5.22 -21.17 -1.92
N GLY A 572 6.42 -21.10 -1.33
CA GLY A 572 7.63 -21.14 -2.13
C GLY A 572 8.94 -21.01 -1.36
N GLU A 573 10.02 -21.01 -2.13
CA GLU A 573 11.37 -20.66 -1.70
C GLU A 573 11.71 -19.28 -2.23
N TYR A 574 12.18 -18.39 -1.36
CA TYR A 574 12.52 -17.01 -1.70
C TYR A 574 13.98 -16.74 -1.37
N ARG A 575 14.66 -16.04 -2.27
CA ARG A 575 16.05 -15.63 -2.11
C ARG A 575 16.18 -14.17 -2.49
N VAL A 576 16.76 -13.38 -1.60
CA VAL A 576 17.05 -11.96 -1.82
C VAL A 576 18.55 -11.77 -1.80
N TYR A 577 19.07 -11.13 -2.84
CA TYR A 577 20.47 -10.76 -2.97
C TYR A 577 20.56 -9.24 -2.98
N LEU A 578 21.26 -8.69 -1.99
CA LEU A 578 21.55 -7.27 -1.87
C LEU A 578 23.00 -7.01 -2.24
N PRO A 579 23.29 -6.00 -3.07
CA PRO A 579 24.66 -5.67 -3.39
C PRO A 579 25.33 -4.91 -2.26
N THR A 580 26.57 -5.30 -2.00
CA THR A 580 27.46 -4.72 -0.97
C THR A 580 28.11 -3.45 -1.50
N LEU A 581 28.75 -2.68 -0.61
CA LEU A 581 29.52 -1.49 -0.93
C LEU A 581 31.02 -1.80 -0.97
N ASN A 582 31.75 -1.05 -1.78
CA ASN A 582 33.21 -0.97 -1.72
C ASN A 582 33.67 0.01 -0.63
N ASP A 583 34.98 0.12 -0.46
CA ASP A 583 35.67 1.03 0.45
C ASP A 583 35.34 2.51 0.23
N LYS A 584 34.91 2.88 -0.98
CA LYS A 584 34.45 4.22 -1.34
C LYS A 584 32.95 4.45 -1.11
N GLY A 585 32.24 3.46 -0.56
CA GLY A 585 30.79 3.51 -0.34
C GLY A 585 29.96 3.41 -1.62
N VAL A 586 30.56 2.95 -2.73
CA VAL A 586 29.87 2.70 -4.00
C VAL A 586 29.47 1.23 -4.08
N VAL A 587 28.33 0.94 -4.69
CA VAL A 587 27.82 -0.44 -4.84
C VAL A 587 28.80 -1.28 -5.67
N LYS A 588 29.14 -2.48 -5.18
CA LYS A 588 29.93 -3.47 -5.91
C LYS A 588 29.05 -4.16 -6.95
N ASP A 589 29.49 -4.15 -8.19
CA ASP A 589 28.84 -4.76 -9.35
C ASP A 589 29.42 -6.12 -9.72
N ARG A 590 30.56 -6.53 -9.16
CA ARG A 590 31.29 -7.76 -9.54
C ARG A 590 30.47 -9.06 -9.57
N CYS A 591 29.42 -9.17 -8.78
CA CYS A 591 28.56 -10.36 -8.71
C CYS A 591 27.21 -10.17 -9.42
N LEU A 592 27.02 -9.01 -10.04
CA LEU A 592 25.82 -8.66 -10.77
C LEU A 592 26.13 -8.64 -12.25
N THR A 593 25.20 -9.15 -13.04
CA THR A 593 25.28 -9.11 -14.49
C THR A 593 23.94 -8.67 -15.06
N THR A 594 23.86 -8.56 -16.37
CA THR A 594 22.56 -8.49 -17.04
C THR A 594 21.95 -9.89 -17.01
N LEU A 595 20.66 -10.02 -16.66
CA LEU A 595 19.97 -11.29 -16.73
C LEU A 595 19.93 -11.75 -18.20
N THR A 596 20.70 -12.78 -18.51
CA THR A 596 20.80 -13.36 -19.85
C THR A 596 20.36 -14.82 -19.82
N PRO A 597 19.63 -15.30 -20.83
CA PRO A 597 19.44 -16.73 -21.06
C PRO A 597 20.76 -17.49 -20.92
N ALA A 598 20.78 -18.59 -20.18
CA ALA A 598 21.92 -19.50 -20.24
C ALA A 598 22.01 -20.04 -21.68
N CYS A 599 23.13 -19.79 -22.36
CA CYS A 599 23.40 -20.27 -23.71
C CYS A 599 23.52 -21.79 -23.78
#